data_AF-A0A418E238-F1
#
_entry.id   AF-A0A418E238-F1
#
_cell.length_a   1.000
_cell.length_b   1.000
_cell.length_c   1.000
_cell.angle_alpha   90.00
_cell.angle_beta   90.00
_cell.angle_gamma   90.00
#
_symmetry.space_group_name_H-M   'P 1'
#
loop_
_entity.id
_entity.type
_entity.pdbx_description
1 polymer ?
#
loop_
_entity_poly.entity_id
_entity_poly.type
_entity_poly.pdbx_seq_one_letter_code
_entity_poly.pdbx_strand_id
1 'polypeptide(L)'
;MAQVHVMPFNESVRRSPSGYGQYIQVIATWGKVALGVFCLALLCIDVAMNNWDIIDYIGDAKHLLTPLLTIESPDEIAAQFAFPHGASTLHVSTIGQFMINTSLAQIQAQDSHSFILSMGSHTIEDSTNDICGRLVQSYPVNDPNATSVQLGSVVDGITFMRDTALKNGFRDTSSDAATGMKETQLRALGYVPARHGTDLRLTTPLVLPPPGQVTAGSVSMYRFFMKAFCSGCVPGTELGLDTCVIEYLYNDTTNTLEITSSQAILGGSHELGFI
;
A
#
# COMPACT_ATOMS: atom_id res chain seq x y z
N MET A 1 57.42 75.30 46.95
CA MET A 1 56.30 75.74 46.11
C MET A 1 56.71 75.57 44.66
N ALA A 2 56.14 74.56 43.98
CA ALA A 2 56.26 74.34 42.55
C ALA A 2 54.93 73.74 42.08
N GLN A 3 54.37 74.34 41.02
CA GLN A 3 53.04 74.06 40.47
C GLN A 3 52.94 72.64 39.91
N VAL A 4 51.82 71.96 40.20
CA VAL A 4 51.40 70.75 39.48
C VAL A 4 50.28 71.15 38.52
N HIS A 5 50.56 71.07 37.22
CA HIS A 5 49.60 71.26 36.15
C HIS A 5 48.76 69.98 36.01
N VAL A 6 47.44 70.08 36.21
CA VAL A 6 46.49 69.00 35.93
C VAL A 6 45.97 69.20 34.50
N MET A 7 46.21 68.23 33.61
CA MET A 7 45.55 68.17 32.30
C MET A 7 44.14 67.57 32.46
N PRO A 8 43.11 68.11 31.79
CA PRO A 8 41.77 67.57 31.88
C PRO A 8 41.62 66.27 31.08
N PHE A 9 40.80 65.39 31.66
CA PHE A 9 40.31 64.13 31.14
C PHE A 9 39.68 64.33 29.75
N ASN A 10 40.21 63.64 28.74
CA ASN A 10 39.67 63.67 27.37
C ASN A 10 38.30 62.99 27.38
N GLU A 11 37.22 63.77 27.26
CA GLU A 11 35.89 63.24 27.02
C GLU A 11 35.90 62.45 25.71
N SER A 12 35.76 61.13 25.82
CA SER A 12 35.47 60.28 24.67
C SER A 12 34.20 60.80 24.00
N VAL A 13 34.35 61.37 22.80
CA VAL A 13 33.25 61.73 21.91
C VAL A 13 32.40 60.48 21.71
N ARG A 14 31.27 60.42 22.41
CA ARG A 14 30.24 59.41 22.21
C ARG A 14 29.59 59.74 20.87
N ARG A 15 30.17 59.26 19.76
CA ARG A 15 29.56 59.38 18.43
C ARG A 15 28.20 58.72 18.50
N SER A 16 27.15 59.53 18.42
CA SER A 16 25.80 59.06 18.17
C SER A 16 25.84 58.21 16.89
N PRO A 17 25.30 56.97 16.86
CA PRO A 17 25.29 56.20 15.65
C PRO A 17 24.52 57.00 14.60
N SER A 18 25.12 57.22 13.43
CA SER A 18 24.39 57.76 12.28
C SER A 18 23.13 56.90 12.06
N GLY A 19 22.02 57.49 11.61
CA GLY A 19 20.75 56.76 11.46
C GLY A 19 20.90 55.42 10.72
N TYR A 20 21.82 55.34 9.76
CA TYR A 20 22.23 54.11 9.07
C TYR A 20 22.73 52.98 10.00
N GLY A 21 23.52 53.29 11.03
CA GLY A 21 24.01 52.30 12.00
C GLY A 21 22.90 51.74 12.89
N GLN A 22 21.87 52.53 13.20
CA GLN A 22 20.69 52.06 13.93
C GLN A 22 19.83 51.11 13.06
N TYR A 23 19.63 51.43 11.78
CA TYR A 23 18.91 50.54 10.85
C TYR A 23 19.62 49.20 10.67
N ILE A 24 20.95 49.19 10.54
CA ILE A 24 21.74 47.95 10.43
C ILE A 24 21.61 47.09 11.69
N GLN A 25 21.61 47.69 12.88
CA GLN A 25 21.44 46.97 14.14
C GLN A 25 20.03 46.37 14.29
N VAL A 26 18.99 47.12 13.89
CA VAL A 26 17.61 46.64 13.90
C VAL A 26 17.45 45.47 12.93
N ILE A 27 17.93 45.61 11.69
CA ILE A 27 17.87 44.54 10.67
C ILE A 27 18.65 43.30 11.14
N ALA A 28 19.84 43.47 11.72
CA ALA A 28 20.63 42.36 12.24
C ALA A 28 19.94 41.65 13.43
N THR A 29 19.21 42.40 14.26
CA THR A 29 18.47 41.84 15.40
C THR A 29 17.28 41.01 14.93
N TRP A 30 16.46 41.56 14.03
CA TRP A 30 15.33 40.81 13.45
C TRP A 30 15.79 39.63 12.60
N GLY A 31 16.91 39.76 11.87
CA GLY A 31 17.52 38.66 11.14
C GLY A 31 17.94 37.50 12.04
N LYS A 32 18.52 37.78 13.21
CA LYS A 32 18.87 36.74 14.21
C LYS A 32 17.64 36.07 14.79
N VAL A 33 16.58 36.82 15.08
CA VAL A 33 15.31 36.26 15.58
C VAL A 33 14.66 35.37 14.51
N ALA A 34 14.59 35.84 13.26
CA ALA A 34 14.05 35.06 12.15
C ALA A 34 14.84 33.76 11.93
N LEU A 35 16.18 33.82 11.95
CA LEU A 35 17.03 32.65 11.85
C LEU A 35 16.83 31.70 13.03
N GLY A 36 16.72 32.22 14.26
CA GLY A 36 16.46 31.42 15.45
C GLY A 36 15.12 30.69 15.40
N VAL A 37 14.06 31.37 14.96
CA VAL A 37 12.74 30.76 14.73
C VAL A 37 12.80 29.70 13.64
N PHE A 38 13.51 29.96 12.55
CA PHE A 38 13.69 28.98 11.47
C PHE A 38 14.46 27.74 11.94
N CYS A 39 15.56 27.92 12.68
CA CYS A 39 16.31 26.82 13.27
C CYS A 39 15.47 26.01 14.27
N LEU A 40 14.65 26.68 15.09
CA LEU A 40 13.73 26.00 16.00
C LEU A 40 12.69 25.18 15.23
N ALA A 41 12.13 25.73 14.15
CA ALA A 41 11.18 25.01 13.30
C ALA A 41 11.82 23.77 12.66
N LEU A 42 13.04 23.90 12.12
CA LEU A 42 13.79 22.76 11.57
C LEU A 42 14.11 21.71 12.64
N LEU A 43 14.50 22.12 13.85
CA LEU A 43 14.73 21.20 14.97
C LEU A 43 13.46 20.43 15.34
N CYS A 44 12.31 21.10 15.41
CA CYS A 44 11.03 20.44 15.67
C CYS A 44 10.67 19.42 14.58
N ILE A 45 10.92 19.76 13.30
CA ILE A 45 10.72 18.83 12.18
C ILE A 45 11.68 17.66 12.29
N ASP A 46 12.96 17.89 12.59
CA ASP A 46 13.97 16.85 12.71
C ASP A 46 13.62 15.85 13.82
N VAL A 47 13.25 16.35 15.01
CA VAL A 47 12.83 15.50 16.14
C VAL A 47 11.53 14.74 15.82
N ALA A 48 10.58 15.36 15.14
CA ALA A 48 9.33 14.70 14.77
C ALA A 48 9.53 13.64 13.68
N MET A 49 10.25 13.97 12.60
CA MET A 49 10.40 13.11 11.42
C MET A 49 11.46 12.01 11.61
N ASN A 50 12.51 12.25 12.40
CA ASN A 50 13.46 11.21 12.81
C ASN A 50 12.97 10.40 14.01
N ASN A 51 11.68 10.52 14.37
CA ASN A 51 11.10 9.62 15.35
C ASN A 51 11.01 8.21 14.74
N TRP A 52 11.60 7.24 15.42
CA TRP A 52 11.58 5.84 15.02
C TRP A 52 10.16 5.32 14.80
N ASP A 53 9.19 5.75 15.61
CA ASP A 53 7.79 5.33 15.47
C ASP A 53 7.17 5.81 14.16
N ILE A 54 7.53 7.01 13.68
CA ILE A 54 7.01 7.53 12.40
C ILE A 54 7.66 6.81 11.23
N ILE A 55 8.97 6.57 11.33
CA ILE A 55 9.73 5.86 10.31
C ILE A 55 9.24 4.41 10.21
N ASP A 56 8.97 3.76 11.34
CA ASP A 56 8.46 2.39 11.39
C ASP A 56 7.03 2.34 10.83
N TYR A 57 6.15 3.22 11.30
CA TYR A 57 4.76 3.30 10.83
C TYR A 57 4.63 3.56 9.32
N ILE A 58 5.54 4.35 8.72
CA ILE A 58 5.52 4.65 7.27
C ILE A 58 6.34 3.64 6.46
N GLY A 59 7.43 3.11 7.03
CA GLY A 59 8.47 2.37 6.32
C GLY A 59 8.35 0.85 6.40
N ASP A 60 7.58 0.31 7.35
CA ASP A 60 7.46 -1.13 7.57
C ASP A 60 6.39 -1.79 6.69
N ALA A 61 6.32 -1.45 5.39
CA ALA A 61 5.45 -2.15 4.43
C ALA A 61 6.22 -3.14 3.56
N LYS A 62 7.55 -3.22 3.70
CA LYS A 62 8.39 -4.10 2.86
C LYS A 62 8.11 -5.59 3.09
N HIS A 63 7.68 -5.98 4.29
CA HIS A 63 7.29 -7.35 4.58
C HIS A 63 6.06 -7.80 3.79
N LEU A 64 5.20 -6.87 3.34
CA LEU A 64 4.07 -7.16 2.46
C LEU A 64 4.50 -7.63 1.07
N LEU A 65 5.77 -7.43 0.70
CA LEU A 65 6.32 -7.84 -0.60
C LEU A 65 6.90 -9.24 -0.62
N THR A 66 7.02 -9.89 0.55
CA THR A 66 7.68 -11.19 0.74
C THR A 66 7.44 -12.21 -0.36
N PRO A 67 6.20 -12.50 -0.81
CA PRO A 67 5.97 -13.55 -1.82
C PRO A 67 6.47 -13.20 -3.23
N LEU A 68 6.78 -11.93 -3.52
CA LEU A 68 7.20 -11.47 -4.84
C LEU A 68 8.70 -11.11 -4.92
N LEU A 69 9.43 -11.13 -3.80
CA LEU A 69 10.82 -10.67 -3.76
C LEU A 69 11.75 -11.49 -4.68
N THR A 70 11.47 -12.77 -4.88
CA THR A 70 12.28 -13.68 -5.72
C THR A 70 11.66 -13.95 -7.09
N ILE A 71 10.68 -13.15 -7.50
CA ILE A 71 9.92 -13.34 -8.73
C ILE A 71 10.18 -12.17 -9.66
N GLU A 72 10.66 -12.47 -10.86
CA GLU A 72 10.99 -11.47 -11.88
C GLU A 72 9.91 -11.34 -12.96
N SER A 73 9.03 -12.34 -13.10
CA SER A 73 8.01 -12.36 -14.15
C SER A 73 6.66 -12.98 -13.73
N PRO A 74 5.55 -12.62 -14.41
CA PRO A 74 4.25 -13.25 -14.17
C PRO A 74 4.24 -14.77 -14.40
N ASP A 75 5.09 -15.27 -15.30
CA ASP A 75 5.23 -16.70 -15.62
C ASP A 75 5.83 -17.47 -14.44
N GLU A 76 6.79 -16.87 -13.73
CA GLU A 76 7.36 -17.45 -12.51
C GLU A 76 6.33 -17.52 -11.38
N ILE A 77 5.43 -16.53 -11.27
CA ILE A 77 4.31 -16.62 -10.32
C ILE A 77 3.46 -17.85 -10.65
N ALA A 78 3.09 -18.03 -11.92
CA ALA A 78 2.29 -19.19 -12.35
C ALA A 78 3.01 -20.53 -12.14
N ALA A 79 4.33 -20.55 -12.13
CA ALA A 79 5.13 -21.74 -11.88
C ALA A 79 5.29 -22.05 -10.37
N GLN A 80 5.39 -21.03 -9.52
CA GLN A 80 5.60 -21.18 -8.07
C GLN A 80 4.30 -21.40 -7.29
N PHE A 81 3.19 -20.83 -7.74
CA PHE A 81 1.90 -20.92 -7.06
C PHE A 81 0.91 -21.80 -7.84
N ALA A 82 0.11 -22.57 -7.11
CA ALA A 82 -1.04 -23.26 -7.66
C ALA A 82 -2.19 -22.27 -7.86
N PHE A 83 -2.75 -22.23 -9.06
CA PHE A 83 -3.88 -21.37 -9.40
C PHE A 83 -5.11 -22.18 -9.82
N PRO A 84 -6.33 -21.74 -9.45
CA PRO A 84 -7.54 -22.32 -9.99
C PRO A 84 -7.59 -22.16 -11.51
N HIS A 85 -8.38 -23.01 -12.16
CA HIS A 85 -8.52 -22.95 -13.62
C HIS A 85 -9.02 -21.57 -14.07
N GLY A 86 -8.28 -20.94 -15.00
CA GLY A 86 -8.61 -19.61 -15.53
C GLY A 86 -8.34 -18.43 -14.58
N ALA A 87 -7.76 -18.66 -13.39
CA ALA A 87 -7.48 -17.63 -12.40
C ALA A 87 -5.98 -17.47 -12.11
N SER A 88 -5.11 -17.78 -13.09
CA SER A 88 -3.66 -17.61 -13.02
C SER A 88 -3.20 -16.31 -13.68
N THR A 89 -1.98 -15.84 -13.39
CA THR A 89 -1.36 -14.67 -14.04
C THR A 89 -1.28 -14.76 -15.58
N LEU A 90 -1.32 -15.97 -16.14
CA LEU A 90 -1.34 -16.21 -17.59
C LEU A 90 -2.72 -16.01 -18.25
N HIS A 91 -3.79 -16.02 -17.46
CA HIS A 91 -5.18 -16.04 -17.95
C HIS A 91 -5.93 -14.71 -17.70
N VAL A 92 -5.23 -13.67 -17.26
CA VAL A 92 -5.79 -12.32 -17.11
C VAL A 92 -5.77 -11.56 -18.44
N SER A 93 -6.52 -10.46 -18.54
CA SER A 93 -6.51 -9.61 -19.74
C SER A 93 -5.13 -8.99 -20.01
N THR A 94 -4.93 -8.45 -21.21
CA THR A 94 -3.72 -7.70 -21.57
C THR A 94 -3.43 -6.56 -20.59
N ILE A 95 -4.47 -5.90 -20.07
CA ILE A 95 -4.32 -4.83 -19.09
C ILE A 95 -3.90 -5.40 -17.74
N GLY A 96 -4.48 -6.54 -17.33
CA GLY A 96 -4.07 -7.23 -16.11
C GLY A 96 -2.61 -7.69 -16.15
N GLN A 97 -2.17 -8.27 -17.27
CA GLN A 97 -0.76 -8.65 -17.46
C GLN A 97 0.16 -7.43 -17.40
N PHE A 98 -0.22 -6.33 -18.05
CA PHE A 98 0.52 -5.06 -17.97
C PHE A 98 0.62 -4.55 -16.54
N MET A 99 -0.46 -4.59 -15.76
CA MET A 99 -0.47 -4.16 -14.36
C MET A 99 0.45 -5.01 -13.49
N ILE A 100 0.36 -6.34 -13.59
CA ILE A 100 1.23 -7.26 -12.83
C ILE A 100 2.70 -7.02 -13.17
N ASN A 101 3.03 -6.93 -14.46
CA ASN A 101 4.41 -6.71 -14.89
C ASN A 101 4.96 -5.35 -14.42
N THR A 102 4.14 -4.30 -14.50
CA THR A 102 4.52 -2.96 -14.03
C THR A 102 4.77 -2.95 -12.53
N SER A 103 3.87 -3.56 -11.74
CA SER A 103 4.02 -3.64 -10.29
C SER A 103 5.21 -4.50 -9.86
N LEU A 104 5.48 -5.62 -10.54
CA LEU A 104 6.70 -6.40 -10.32
C LEU A 104 7.96 -5.57 -10.59
N ALA A 105 7.99 -4.83 -11.70
CA ALA A 105 9.12 -3.95 -12.01
C ALA A 105 9.33 -2.88 -10.92
N GLN A 106 8.25 -2.31 -10.36
CA GLN A 106 8.33 -1.36 -9.25
C GLN A 106 8.87 -2.02 -7.96
N ILE A 107 8.45 -3.25 -7.67
CA ILE A 107 8.95 -4.03 -6.52
C ILE A 107 10.45 -4.35 -6.68
N GLN A 108 10.87 -4.74 -7.89
CA GLN A 108 12.23 -5.19 -8.16
C GLN A 108 13.23 -4.05 -8.35
N ALA A 109 12.82 -2.91 -8.90
CA ALA A 109 13.72 -1.79 -9.15
C ALA A 109 14.39 -1.28 -7.86
N GLN A 110 13.70 -1.35 -6.71
CA GLN A 110 14.14 -0.86 -5.39
C GLN A 110 14.89 0.49 -5.45
N ASP A 111 14.56 1.33 -6.43
CA ASP A 111 15.29 2.56 -6.70
C ASP A 111 14.74 3.73 -5.86
N SER A 112 15.43 4.87 -5.92
CA SER A 112 15.03 6.08 -5.20
C SER A 112 13.72 6.72 -5.69
N HIS A 113 12.99 6.09 -6.60
CA HIS A 113 11.79 6.64 -7.24
C HIS A 113 10.50 5.88 -6.89
N SER A 114 10.60 4.69 -6.29
CA SER A 114 9.44 3.91 -5.84
C SER A 114 9.42 3.83 -4.30
N PHE A 115 8.33 4.31 -3.69
CA PHE A 115 8.16 4.30 -2.24
C PHE A 115 7.14 3.24 -1.85
N ILE A 116 7.52 2.38 -0.92
CA ILE A 116 6.63 1.38 -0.33
C ILE A 116 6.21 1.95 1.02
N LEU A 117 4.95 2.34 1.13
CA LEU A 117 4.41 3.03 2.29
C LEU A 117 3.51 2.08 3.08
N SER A 118 3.72 1.99 4.38
CA SER A 118 2.75 1.37 5.29
C SER A 118 1.61 2.35 5.56
N MET A 119 0.40 1.82 5.51
CA MET A 119 -0.85 2.51 5.81
C MET A 119 -1.44 2.03 7.15
N GLY A 120 -0.63 1.34 7.95
CA GLY A 120 -1.00 0.82 9.26
C GLY A 120 -1.71 -0.53 9.23
N SER A 121 -2.10 -0.97 10.42
CA SER A 121 -2.88 -2.18 10.68
C SER A 121 -4.28 -1.78 11.13
N HIS A 122 -5.29 -2.42 10.55
CA HIS A 122 -6.71 -2.14 10.78
C HIS A 122 -7.39 -3.39 11.30
N THR A 123 -8.31 -3.24 12.26
CA THR A 123 -9.05 -4.38 12.80
C THR A 123 -10.10 -4.87 11.80
N ILE A 124 -10.17 -6.20 11.63
CA ILE A 124 -11.20 -6.83 10.80
C ILE A 124 -12.47 -6.98 11.65
N GLU A 125 -13.40 -6.03 11.49
CA GLU A 125 -14.61 -5.96 12.30
C GLU A 125 -15.72 -6.92 11.85
N ASP A 126 -15.89 -7.09 10.54
CA ASP A 126 -16.95 -7.92 9.96
C ASP A 126 -16.57 -8.48 8.56
N SER A 127 -17.51 -9.21 7.95
CA SER A 127 -17.33 -9.85 6.64
C SER A 127 -17.14 -8.88 5.47
N THR A 128 -17.39 -7.58 5.64
CA THR A 128 -17.15 -6.58 4.57
C THR A 128 -15.67 -6.29 4.40
N ASN A 129 -14.87 -6.48 5.45
CA ASN A 129 -13.42 -6.33 5.45
C ASN A 129 -12.68 -7.66 5.25
N ASP A 130 -13.42 -8.76 5.06
CA ASP A 130 -12.85 -10.09 4.83
C ASP A 130 -12.37 -10.24 3.37
N ILE A 131 -11.06 -10.28 3.17
CA ILE A 131 -10.44 -10.58 1.88
C ILE A 131 -10.06 -12.07 1.73
N CYS A 132 -10.27 -12.92 2.72
CA CYS A 132 -9.90 -14.34 2.66
C CYS A 132 -10.87 -15.19 1.83
N GLY A 133 -12.12 -14.77 1.67
CA GLY A 133 -13.14 -15.52 0.93
C GLY A 133 -12.78 -15.86 -0.53
N ARG A 134 -11.79 -15.18 -1.11
CA ARG A 134 -11.29 -15.44 -2.48
C ARG A 134 -10.58 -16.79 -2.63
N LEU A 135 -10.08 -17.36 -1.53
CA LEU A 135 -9.36 -18.64 -1.57
C LEU A 135 -10.28 -19.85 -1.77
N VAL A 136 -11.61 -19.69 -1.64
CA VAL A 136 -12.58 -20.80 -1.83
C VAL A 136 -12.66 -21.17 -3.31
N GLN A 137 -11.79 -22.08 -3.73
CA GLN A 137 -11.59 -22.56 -5.09
C GLN A 137 -10.96 -23.98 -5.07
N SER A 138 -10.88 -24.61 -6.25
CA SER A 138 -10.12 -25.85 -6.46
C SER A 138 -8.78 -25.56 -7.14
N TYR A 139 -7.70 -26.07 -6.54
CA TYR A 139 -6.32 -25.82 -6.95
C TYR A 139 -5.67 -27.11 -7.43
N PRO A 140 -5.09 -27.14 -8.64
CA PRO A 140 -4.31 -28.30 -9.09
C PRO A 140 -2.99 -28.39 -8.32
N VAL A 141 -2.63 -29.60 -7.90
CA VAL A 141 -1.34 -29.91 -7.28
C VAL A 141 -0.50 -30.63 -8.33
N ASN A 142 0.45 -29.90 -8.92
CA ASN A 142 1.24 -30.39 -10.07
C ASN A 142 2.24 -31.50 -9.69
N ASP A 143 2.78 -31.45 -8.46
CA ASP A 143 3.68 -32.48 -7.94
C ASP A 143 2.93 -33.42 -6.98
N PRO A 144 2.74 -34.70 -7.33
CA PRO A 144 2.05 -35.66 -6.47
C PRO A 144 2.80 -35.99 -5.18
N ASN A 145 4.09 -35.65 -5.08
CA ASN A 145 4.88 -35.81 -3.86
C ASN A 145 5.01 -34.51 -3.05
N ALA A 146 4.30 -33.45 -3.44
CA ALA A 146 4.32 -32.20 -2.70
C ALA A 146 3.84 -32.43 -1.26
N THR A 147 4.56 -31.85 -0.30
CA THR A 147 4.17 -31.82 1.11
C THR A 147 3.47 -30.51 1.48
N SER A 148 3.68 -29.48 0.67
CA SER A 148 3.03 -28.17 0.80
C SER A 148 2.81 -27.55 -0.56
N VAL A 149 1.83 -26.66 -0.65
CA VAL A 149 1.51 -25.90 -1.85
C VAL A 149 1.29 -24.44 -1.50
N GLN A 150 1.78 -23.52 -2.33
CA GLN A 150 1.44 -22.10 -2.24
C GLN A 150 0.28 -21.83 -3.18
N LEU A 151 -0.76 -21.16 -2.69
CA LEU A 151 -1.97 -20.87 -3.47
C LEU A 151 -1.93 -19.45 -4.01
N GLY A 152 -2.39 -19.29 -5.25
CA GLY A 152 -2.58 -18.00 -5.90
C GLY A 152 -3.99 -17.86 -6.47
N SER A 153 -4.53 -16.64 -6.48
CA SER A 153 -5.75 -16.30 -7.23
C SER A 153 -5.57 -14.93 -7.84
N VAL A 154 -5.87 -14.80 -9.13
CA VAL A 154 -5.92 -13.48 -9.75
C VAL A 154 -7.24 -13.28 -10.48
N VAL A 155 -7.81 -12.08 -10.30
CA VAL A 155 -8.90 -11.58 -11.13
C VAL A 155 -8.66 -10.15 -11.51
N ASP A 156 -8.88 -9.87 -12.79
CA ASP A 156 -8.92 -8.52 -13.31
C ASP A 156 -10.31 -8.14 -13.81
N GLY A 157 -10.58 -6.83 -13.83
CA GLY A 157 -11.88 -6.33 -14.21
C GLY A 157 -11.91 -4.81 -14.35
N ILE A 158 -13.09 -4.34 -14.78
CA ILE A 158 -13.37 -2.92 -14.99
C ILE A 158 -14.44 -2.49 -14.00
N THR A 159 -14.15 -1.43 -13.25
CA THR A 159 -15.14 -0.73 -12.44
C THR A 159 -15.85 0.30 -13.30
N PHE A 160 -17.18 0.27 -13.25
CA PHE A 160 -18.05 1.24 -13.87
C PHE A 160 -18.41 2.33 -12.86
N MET A 161 -18.32 3.59 -13.27
CA MET A 161 -18.69 4.74 -12.44
C MET A 161 -19.71 5.60 -13.17
N ARG A 162 -20.57 6.25 -12.40
CA ARG A 162 -21.58 7.19 -12.89
C ARG A 162 -21.48 8.48 -12.12
N ASP A 163 -21.59 9.59 -12.84
CA ASP A 163 -21.51 10.95 -12.32
C ASP A 163 -20.17 11.28 -11.63
N THR A 164 -20.07 12.49 -11.07
CA THR A 164 -18.89 12.95 -10.32
C THR A 164 -19.10 12.75 -8.82
N ALA A 165 -18.01 12.70 -8.05
CA ALA A 165 -18.07 12.59 -6.59
C ALA A 165 -18.95 13.68 -5.96
N LEU A 166 -18.84 14.92 -6.45
CA LEU A 166 -19.68 16.05 -6.04
C LEU A 166 -21.17 15.81 -6.31
N LYS A 167 -21.53 15.27 -7.48
CA LYS A 167 -22.94 14.98 -7.80
C LYS A 167 -23.47 13.82 -6.95
N ASN A 168 -22.67 12.79 -6.71
CA ASN A 168 -23.08 11.64 -5.89
C ASN A 168 -23.30 12.02 -4.42
N GLY A 169 -22.56 13.00 -3.88
CA GLY A 169 -22.78 13.50 -2.51
C GLY A 169 -24.12 14.19 -2.26
N PHE A 170 -24.82 14.63 -3.32
CA PHE A 170 -26.11 15.33 -3.22
C PHE A 170 -27.26 14.58 -3.91
N ARG A 171 -27.06 13.30 -4.24
CA ARG A 171 -27.99 12.55 -5.09
C ARG A 171 -28.75 11.47 -4.32
N ASP A 172 -29.97 11.20 -4.78
CA ASP A 172 -30.75 10.01 -4.40
C ASP A 172 -30.17 8.71 -5.02
N THR A 173 -29.81 7.76 -4.16
CA THR A 173 -29.20 6.46 -4.47
C THR A 173 -30.22 5.40 -4.90
N SER A 174 -31.53 5.71 -4.88
CA SER A 174 -32.60 4.80 -5.29
C SER A 174 -32.49 4.26 -6.73
N SER A 175 -31.67 4.89 -7.57
CA SER A 175 -31.45 4.55 -8.99
C SER A 175 -30.07 3.94 -9.27
N ASP A 176 -29.35 3.50 -8.23
CA ASP A 176 -28.03 2.89 -8.36
C ASP A 176 -28.09 1.48 -8.95
N ALA A 177 -26.97 1.09 -9.58
CA ALA A 177 -26.83 -0.23 -10.16
C ALA A 177 -26.92 -1.31 -9.08
N ALA A 178 -27.74 -2.33 -9.32
CA ALA A 178 -27.82 -3.50 -8.45
C ALA A 178 -26.67 -4.47 -8.74
N THR A 179 -26.27 -5.24 -7.74
CA THR A 179 -25.29 -6.33 -7.88
C THR A 179 -25.73 -7.32 -8.97
N GLY A 180 -24.82 -7.66 -9.87
CA GLY A 180 -25.07 -8.61 -10.96
C GLY A 180 -25.59 -8.01 -12.26
N MET A 181 -25.80 -6.69 -12.34
CA MET A 181 -26.11 -6.01 -13.61
C MET A 181 -24.98 -6.18 -14.64
N LYS A 182 -25.36 -6.45 -15.89
CA LYS A 182 -24.43 -6.57 -17.03
C LYS A 182 -23.98 -5.20 -17.51
N GLU A 183 -22.84 -5.15 -18.22
CA GLU A 183 -22.30 -3.92 -18.82
C GLU A 183 -23.36 -3.10 -19.57
N THR A 184 -24.16 -3.74 -20.43
CA THR A 184 -25.17 -3.04 -21.23
C THR A 184 -26.24 -2.37 -20.38
N GLN A 185 -26.59 -2.98 -19.25
CA GLN A 185 -27.53 -2.42 -18.28
C GLN A 185 -26.90 -1.26 -17.51
N LEU A 186 -25.62 -1.39 -17.11
CA LEU A 186 -24.85 -0.32 -16.48
C LEU A 186 -24.76 0.91 -17.38
N ARG A 187 -24.45 0.71 -18.67
CA ARG A 187 -24.43 1.79 -19.66
C ARG A 187 -25.79 2.43 -19.88
N ALA A 188 -26.87 1.63 -19.89
CA ALA A 188 -28.23 2.16 -19.96
C ALA A 188 -28.60 3.04 -18.75
N LEU A 189 -28.02 2.76 -17.58
CA LEU A 189 -28.16 3.58 -16.37
C LEU A 189 -27.20 4.79 -16.33
N GLY A 190 -26.37 5.00 -17.36
CA GLY A 190 -25.43 6.11 -17.47
C GLY A 190 -24.05 5.85 -16.83
N TYR A 191 -23.75 4.61 -16.44
CA TYR A 191 -22.41 4.26 -15.99
C TYR A 191 -21.45 4.11 -17.17
N VAL A 192 -20.21 4.53 -16.97
CA VAL A 192 -19.11 4.40 -17.93
C VAL A 192 -17.95 3.62 -17.30
N PRO A 193 -17.17 2.86 -18.09
CA PRO A 193 -15.97 2.22 -17.59
C PRO A 193 -14.98 3.30 -17.14
N ALA A 194 -14.47 3.18 -15.91
CA ALA A 194 -13.72 4.26 -15.27
C ALA A 194 -12.40 3.83 -14.64
N ARG A 195 -12.29 2.58 -14.19
CA ARG A 195 -11.07 2.07 -13.54
C ARG A 195 -10.83 0.62 -13.90
N HIS A 196 -9.58 0.27 -14.16
CA HIS A 196 -9.12 -1.10 -14.25
C HIS A 196 -8.55 -1.53 -12.91
N GLY A 197 -8.84 -2.76 -12.51
CA GLY A 197 -8.31 -3.37 -11.30
C GLY A 197 -7.84 -4.78 -11.58
N THR A 198 -6.68 -5.15 -11.04
CA THR A 198 -6.14 -6.51 -11.05
C THR A 198 -5.80 -6.90 -9.63
N ASP A 199 -6.57 -7.83 -9.06
CA ASP A 199 -6.46 -8.30 -7.69
C ASP A 199 -5.72 -9.64 -7.69
N LEU A 200 -4.42 -9.61 -7.39
CA LEU A 200 -3.57 -10.79 -7.24
C LEU A 200 -3.47 -11.12 -5.75
N ARG A 201 -3.78 -12.36 -5.38
CA ARG A 201 -3.66 -12.87 -4.02
C ARG A 201 -2.75 -14.07 -4.01
N LEU A 202 -1.80 -14.07 -3.08
CA LEU A 202 -0.77 -15.10 -2.92
C LEU A 202 -0.72 -15.52 -1.46
N THR A 203 -0.44 -16.79 -1.19
CA THR A 203 -0.43 -17.31 0.18
C THR A 203 0.94 -17.84 0.57
N THR A 204 1.20 -17.89 1.87
CA THR A 204 2.29 -18.70 2.42
C THR A 204 2.05 -20.20 2.13
N PRO A 205 3.10 -21.04 2.15
CA PRO A 205 2.95 -22.47 1.93
C PRO A 205 1.91 -23.09 2.88
N LEU A 206 0.96 -23.81 2.30
CA LEU A 206 -0.05 -24.59 3.01
C LEU A 206 0.34 -26.07 2.98
N VAL A 207 0.41 -26.71 4.14
CA VAL A 207 0.73 -28.14 4.25
C VAL A 207 -0.43 -28.97 3.70
N LEU A 208 -0.11 -29.90 2.81
CA LEU A 208 -1.08 -30.82 2.22
C LEU A 208 -1.49 -31.87 3.27
N PRO A 209 -2.79 -32.06 3.51
CA PRO A 209 -3.27 -33.06 4.45
C PRO A 209 -3.23 -34.45 3.80
N PRO A 210 -3.36 -35.54 4.59
CA PRO A 210 -3.59 -36.86 4.04
C PRO A 210 -4.79 -36.85 3.06
N PRO A 211 -4.71 -37.60 1.94
CA PRO A 211 -5.81 -37.65 0.97
C PRO A 211 -7.14 -38.04 1.61
N GLY A 212 -8.22 -37.38 1.21
CA GLY A 212 -9.57 -37.66 1.72
C GLY A 212 -9.88 -37.09 3.11
N GLN A 213 -8.91 -36.46 3.79
CA GLN A 213 -9.10 -35.87 5.11
C GLN A 213 -9.37 -34.37 5.04
N VAL A 214 -10.54 -33.95 5.54
CA VAL A 214 -10.84 -32.53 5.76
C VAL A 214 -10.01 -32.01 6.92
N THR A 215 -9.29 -30.91 6.69
CA THR A 215 -8.40 -30.29 7.66
C THR A 215 -8.69 -28.79 7.74
N ALA A 216 -8.53 -28.21 8.93
CA ALA A 216 -8.60 -26.78 9.14
C ALA A 216 -7.21 -26.24 9.46
N GLY A 217 -6.91 -25.03 9.00
CA GLY A 217 -5.62 -24.39 9.22
C GLY A 217 -5.69 -22.88 9.06
N SER A 218 -4.59 -22.21 9.39
CA SER A 218 -4.40 -20.78 9.15
C SER A 218 -3.35 -20.58 8.08
N VAL A 219 -3.60 -19.67 7.14
CA VAL A 219 -2.65 -19.30 6.09
C VAL A 219 -2.57 -17.78 5.98
N SER A 220 -1.37 -17.23 5.83
CA SER A 220 -1.20 -15.81 5.56
C SER A 220 -1.44 -15.56 4.08
N MET A 221 -2.26 -14.56 3.76
CA MET A 221 -2.63 -14.18 2.41
C MET A 221 -2.20 -12.74 2.13
N TYR A 222 -1.28 -12.62 1.19
CA TYR A 222 -0.85 -11.36 0.62
C TYR A 222 -1.76 -10.95 -0.53
N ARG A 223 -2.13 -9.68 -0.58
CA ARG A 223 -2.94 -9.09 -1.63
C ARG A 223 -2.17 -7.97 -2.31
N PHE A 224 -2.13 -8.03 -3.64
CA PHE A 224 -1.57 -7.00 -4.51
C PHE A 224 -2.70 -6.53 -5.42
N PHE A 225 -3.37 -5.46 -5.02
CA PHE A 225 -4.48 -4.91 -5.77
C PHE A 225 -4.05 -3.71 -6.59
N MET A 226 -3.74 -3.99 -7.86
CA MET A 226 -3.22 -3.03 -8.83
C MET A 226 -4.38 -2.30 -9.49
N LYS A 227 -4.31 -0.97 -9.49
CA LYS A 227 -5.43 -0.11 -9.86
C LYS A 227 -4.97 1.06 -10.72
N ALA A 228 -5.65 1.29 -11.85
CA ALA A 228 -5.39 2.44 -12.71
C ALA A 228 -6.68 3.03 -13.33
N PHE A 229 -6.66 4.33 -13.61
CA PHE A 229 -7.77 5.06 -14.25
C PHE A 229 -7.78 4.95 -15.78
N CYS A 230 -6.65 4.55 -16.38
CA CYS A 230 -6.55 4.39 -17.82
C CYS A 230 -5.85 3.08 -18.18
N SER A 231 -6.13 2.58 -19.38
CA SER A 231 -5.38 1.47 -19.98
C SER A 231 -3.96 1.94 -20.28
N GLY A 232 -2.96 1.33 -19.65
CA GLY A 232 -1.54 1.68 -19.83
C GLY A 232 -1.00 2.76 -18.88
N CYS A 233 -1.83 3.30 -17.99
CA CYS A 233 -1.34 4.13 -16.89
C CYS A 233 -0.55 3.26 -15.90
N VAL A 234 0.52 3.80 -15.33
CA VAL A 234 1.21 3.17 -14.19
C VAL A 234 0.18 2.93 -13.08
N PRO A 235 -0.05 1.68 -12.65
CA PRO A 235 -1.00 1.39 -11.60
C PRO A 235 -0.44 1.82 -10.24
N GLY A 236 -1.33 2.24 -9.35
CA GLY A 236 -1.05 2.23 -7.92
C GLY A 236 -1.37 0.84 -7.37
N THR A 237 -0.50 0.30 -6.52
CA THR A 237 -0.65 -1.05 -5.98
C THR A 237 -0.96 -0.99 -4.49
N GLU A 238 -2.18 -1.34 -4.13
CA GLU A 238 -2.56 -1.55 -2.73
C GLU A 238 -2.05 -2.92 -2.27
N LEU A 239 -1.27 -2.92 -1.20
CA LEU A 239 -0.71 -4.11 -0.58
C LEU A 239 -1.57 -4.47 0.64
N GLY A 240 -1.86 -5.75 0.82
CA GLY A 240 -2.61 -6.23 1.97
C GLY A 240 -2.01 -7.51 2.53
N LEU A 241 -2.12 -7.72 3.83
CA LEU A 241 -1.79 -8.98 4.48
C LEU A 241 -2.82 -9.33 5.56
N ASP A 242 -3.44 -10.50 5.40
CA ASP A 242 -4.39 -11.08 6.34
C ASP A 242 -3.97 -12.49 6.74
N THR A 243 -4.45 -12.94 7.90
CA THR A 243 -4.44 -14.37 8.25
C THR A 243 -5.83 -14.96 8.05
N CYS A 244 -5.91 -15.91 7.14
CA CYS A 244 -7.12 -16.61 6.76
C CYS A 244 -7.24 -17.94 7.49
N VAL A 245 -8.39 -18.20 8.11
CA VAL A 245 -8.76 -19.52 8.60
C VAL A 245 -9.47 -20.26 7.49
N ILE A 246 -8.91 -21.40 7.09
CA ILE A 246 -9.37 -22.18 5.95
C ILE A 246 -9.73 -23.60 6.36
N GLU A 247 -10.72 -24.15 5.68
CA GLU A 247 -11.04 -25.58 5.67
C GLU A 247 -10.77 -26.12 4.27
N TYR A 248 -10.08 -27.25 4.21
CA TYR A 248 -9.59 -27.78 2.95
C TYR A 248 -9.40 -29.29 2.95
N LEU A 249 -9.42 -29.85 1.74
CA LEU A 249 -9.35 -31.28 1.48
C LEU A 249 -8.44 -31.52 0.28
N TYR A 250 -7.54 -32.49 0.39
CA TYR A 250 -6.76 -32.97 -0.75
C TYR A 250 -7.38 -34.23 -1.34
N ASN A 251 -7.59 -34.22 -2.65
CA ASN A 251 -8.07 -35.35 -3.44
C ASN A 251 -6.91 -35.86 -4.33
N ASP A 252 -6.43 -37.05 -4.03
CA ASP A 252 -5.34 -37.73 -4.74
C ASP A 252 -5.76 -38.29 -6.10
N THR A 253 -7.06 -38.58 -6.28
CA THR A 253 -7.60 -39.11 -7.54
C THR A 253 -7.58 -38.04 -8.64
N THR A 254 -7.89 -36.79 -8.27
CA THR A 254 -7.88 -35.64 -9.19
C THR A 254 -6.63 -34.79 -9.07
N ASN A 255 -5.75 -35.06 -8.09
CA ASN A 255 -4.60 -34.22 -7.71
C ASN A 255 -5.02 -32.76 -7.47
N THR A 256 -6.10 -32.55 -6.74
CA THR A 256 -6.62 -31.21 -6.46
C THR A 256 -6.75 -30.97 -4.97
N LEU A 257 -6.33 -29.79 -4.53
CA LEU A 257 -6.65 -29.24 -3.23
C LEU A 257 -7.92 -28.41 -3.35
N GLU A 258 -8.95 -28.75 -2.59
CA GLU A 258 -10.21 -28.02 -2.54
C GLU A 258 -10.27 -27.23 -1.22
N ILE A 259 -10.41 -25.91 -1.33
CA ILE A 259 -10.69 -25.04 -0.18
C ILE A 259 -12.20 -24.89 -0.08
N THR A 260 -12.81 -25.45 0.97
CA THR A 260 -14.26 -25.46 1.16
C THR A 260 -14.76 -24.23 1.92
N SER A 261 -13.92 -23.66 2.77
CA SER A 261 -14.19 -22.43 3.52
C SER A 261 -12.92 -21.63 3.69
N SER A 262 -13.02 -20.30 3.65
CA SER A 262 -11.92 -19.38 3.92
C SER A 262 -12.48 -18.07 4.43
N GLN A 263 -12.07 -17.66 5.63
CA GLN A 263 -12.54 -16.44 6.28
C GLN A 263 -11.40 -15.77 7.05
N ALA A 264 -11.43 -14.45 7.11
CA ALA A 264 -10.52 -13.71 7.97
C ALA A 264 -10.88 -13.89 9.45
N ILE A 265 -9.90 -13.78 10.34
CA ILE A 265 -10.13 -13.83 11.79
C ILE A 265 -10.77 -12.50 12.22
N LEU A 266 -12.03 -12.55 12.67
CA LEU A 266 -12.69 -11.37 13.24
C LEU A 266 -11.95 -10.89 14.50
N GLY A 267 -11.73 -9.58 14.59
CA GLY A 267 -10.86 -8.97 15.59
C GLY A 267 -9.36 -9.13 15.30
N GLY A 268 -8.99 -9.80 14.20
CA GLY A 268 -7.63 -9.87 13.68
C GLY A 268 -7.18 -8.56 13.01
N SER A 269 -5.96 -8.59 12.48
CA SER A 269 -5.32 -7.45 11.81
C SER A 269 -5.34 -7.64 10.29
N HIS A 270 -5.78 -6.60 9.58
CA HIS A 270 -5.52 -6.36 8.17
C HIS A 270 -4.40 -5.33 8.06
N GLU A 271 -3.23 -5.75 7.59
CA GLU A 271 -2.10 -4.84 7.36
C GLU A 271 -2.18 -4.28 5.95
N LEU A 272 -2.03 -2.96 5.82
CA LEU A 272 -2.21 -2.25 4.56
C LEU A 272 -0.93 -1.51 4.19
N GLY A 273 -0.60 -1.54 2.90
CA GLY A 273 0.47 -0.74 2.33
C GLY A 273 0.15 -0.27 0.92
N PHE A 274 1.05 0.52 0.35
CA PHE A 274 0.88 1.07 -0.98
C PHE A 274 2.20 1.26 -1.72
N ILE A 275 2.17 1.07 -3.04
CA ILE A 275 3.23 1.41 -4.00
C ILE A 275 2.64 2.33 -5.07
#